data_AF-W1XLM1-F1
#
_entry.id   AF-W1XLM1-F1
#
_cell.length_a   1.000
_cell.length_b   1.000
_cell.length_c   1.000
_cell.angle_alpha   90.00
_cell.angle_beta   90.00
_cell.angle_gamma   90.00
#
_symmetry.space_group_name_H-M   'P 1'
#
loop_
_entity.id
_entity.type
_entity.pdbx_description
1 polymer ?
#
loop_
_entity_poly.entity_id
_entity_poly.type
_entity_poly.pdbx_seq_one_letter_code
_entity_poly.pdbx_strand_id
1 'polypeptide(L)'
;LLAASEQLAANKLDEYELVGELALTGALRGVPGAISSATEAIKSGRKIIVAKDNEDEVGLINGEGCLIADHLQAVCAFLEGKHALERPKPTDAVSRALQHDLSDVVGQEQGKRGLEITA
;
A
#
# COMPACT_ATOMS: atom_id res chain seq x y z
N LEU A 1 -18.38 -7.12 -1.51
CA LEU A 1 -19.20 -7.36 -2.73
C LEU A 1 -18.96 -8.75 -3.30
N LEU A 2 -17.76 -9.10 -3.78
CA LEU A 2 -17.48 -10.45 -4.33
C LEU A 2 -17.61 -11.60 -3.31
N ALA A 3 -17.10 -11.41 -2.09
CA ALA A 3 -17.28 -12.37 -1.00
C ALA A 3 -18.76 -12.51 -0.59
N ALA A 4 -19.51 -11.41 -0.62
CA ALA A 4 -20.94 -11.39 -0.28
C ALA A 4 -21.82 -11.97 -1.39
N SER A 5 -21.35 -11.99 -2.64
CA SER A 5 -21.98 -12.65 -3.77
C SER A 5 -21.50 -14.10 -3.97
N GLU A 6 -20.74 -14.64 -3.01
CA GLU A 6 -20.16 -16.01 -3.03
C GLU A 6 -19.23 -16.29 -4.22
N GLN A 7 -18.78 -15.24 -4.92
CA GLN A 7 -17.86 -15.34 -6.04
C GLN A 7 -16.39 -15.49 -5.59
N LEU A 8 -16.13 -15.34 -4.29
CA LEU A 8 -14.82 -15.52 -3.69
C LEU A 8 -14.96 -16.25 -2.36
N ALA A 9 -14.19 -17.32 -2.17
CA ALA A 9 -14.08 -17.98 -0.86
C ALA A 9 -13.40 -17.02 0.12
N ALA A 10 -14.18 -16.46 1.05
CA ALA A 10 -13.77 -15.36 1.93
C ALA A 10 -12.83 -15.76 3.07
N ASN A 11 -12.35 -17.00 3.10
CA ASN A 11 -11.71 -17.63 4.26
C ASN A 11 -10.41 -16.96 4.72
N LYS A 12 -9.84 -16.06 3.90
CA LYS A 12 -8.61 -15.32 4.19
C LYS A 12 -8.80 -13.80 4.18
N LEU A 13 -10.01 -13.29 3.90
CA LEU A 13 -10.21 -11.85 3.73
C LEU A 13 -9.89 -11.06 5.01
N ASP A 14 -10.18 -11.64 6.17
CA ASP A 14 -10.01 -10.98 7.47
C ASP A 14 -8.53 -10.72 7.83
N GLU A 15 -7.59 -11.36 7.14
CA GLU A 15 -6.15 -11.15 7.32
C GLU A 15 -5.60 -9.96 6.50
N TYR A 16 -6.34 -9.48 5.50
CA TYR A 16 -5.88 -8.49 4.53
C TYR A 16 -6.74 -7.24 4.50
N GLU A 17 -6.08 -6.10 4.53
CA GLU A 17 -6.66 -4.83 4.10
C GLU A 17 -6.39 -4.61 2.61
N LEU A 18 -7.32 -3.95 1.92
CA LEU A 18 -7.19 -3.61 0.50
C LEU A 18 -7.35 -2.10 0.33
N VAL A 19 -6.38 -1.48 -0.33
CA VAL A 19 -6.36 -0.02 -0.55
C VAL A 19 -6.08 0.31 -2.00
N GLY A 20 -7.02 1.01 -2.63
CA GLY A 20 -6.93 1.44 -4.02
C GLY A 20 -8.31 1.77 -4.58
N GLU A 21 -8.32 2.43 -5.73
CA GLU A 21 -9.52 2.63 -6.52
C GLU A 21 -9.71 1.47 -7.50
N LEU A 22 -10.97 1.06 -7.73
CA LEU A 22 -11.32 0.00 -8.66
C LEU A 22 -12.02 0.60 -9.88
N ALA A 23 -11.40 0.44 -11.05
CA ALA A 23 -12.04 0.75 -12.32
C ALA A 23 -13.07 -0.32 -12.70
N LEU A 24 -14.04 0.03 -13.55
CA LEU A 24 -15.03 -0.93 -14.08
C LEU A 24 -14.38 -2.07 -14.87
N THR A 25 -13.21 -1.84 -15.45
CA THR A 25 -12.41 -2.85 -16.15
C THR A 25 -11.80 -3.87 -15.20
N GLY A 26 -11.76 -3.61 -13.89
CA GLY A 26 -11.06 -4.41 -12.89
C GLY A 26 -9.65 -3.90 -12.56
N ALA A 27 -9.15 -2.90 -13.28
CA ALA A 27 -7.86 -2.28 -12.99
C ALA A 27 -7.86 -1.57 -11.63
N LEU A 28 -6.79 -1.73 -10.87
CA LEU A 28 -6.56 -1.06 -9.60
C LEU A 28 -5.74 0.20 -9.84
N ARG A 29 -6.19 1.32 -9.27
CA ARG A 29 -5.53 2.62 -9.36
C ARG A 29 -5.06 3.07 -7.99
N GLY A 30 -3.93 3.77 -7.97
CA GLY A 30 -3.36 4.29 -6.74
C GLY A 30 -4.25 5.35 -6.07
N VAL A 31 -4.17 5.42 -4.75
CA VAL A 31 -4.82 6.47 -3.94
C VAL A 31 -3.78 7.27 -3.16
N PRO A 32 -4.00 8.59 -2.95
CA PRO A 32 -3.11 9.38 -2.11
C PRO A 32 -3.06 8.86 -0.67
N GLY A 33 -1.87 8.81 -0.07
CA GLY A 33 -1.70 8.46 1.34
C GLY A 33 -1.78 6.96 1.62
N ALA A 34 -1.59 6.10 0.61
CA ALA A 34 -1.55 4.65 0.77
C ALA A 34 -0.47 4.20 1.78
N ILE A 35 0.63 4.95 1.90
CA ILE A 35 1.68 4.69 2.91
C ILE A 35 1.14 4.76 4.35
N SER A 36 0.22 5.68 4.66
CA SER A 36 -0.33 5.83 6.00
C SER A 36 -1.20 4.63 6.37
N SER A 37 -2.08 4.21 5.45
CA SER A 37 -2.90 3.03 5.62
C SER A 37 -2.04 1.77 5.77
N ALA A 38 -1.01 1.62 4.93
CA ALA A 38 -0.10 0.49 5.00
C ALA A 38 0.68 0.45 6.31
N THR A 39 1.12 1.60 6.81
CA THR A 39 1.81 1.71 8.10
C THR A 39 0.92 1.26 9.25
N GLU A 40 -0.34 1.68 9.28
CA GLU A 40 -1.28 1.31 10.35
C GLU A 40 -1.68 -0.17 10.28
N ALA A 41 -1.97 -0.68 9.08
CA ALA A 41 -2.28 -2.10 8.88
C ALA A 41 -1.16 -2.98 9.44
N ILE A 42 0.10 -2.68 9.08
CA ILE A 42 1.26 -3.45 9.54
C ILE A 42 1.46 -3.31 11.06
N LYS A 43 1.33 -2.10 11.62
CA LYS A 43 1.38 -1.89 13.08
C LYS A 43 0.31 -2.69 13.83
N SER A 44 -0.87 -2.86 13.22
CA SER A 44 -1.96 -3.66 13.77
C SER A 44 -1.80 -5.17 13.56
N GLY A 45 -0.70 -5.61 12.93
CA GLY A 45 -0.42 -7.01 12.64
C GLY A 45 -1.20 -7.58 11.45
N ARG A 46 -1.83 -6.71 10.65
CA ARG A 46 -2.55 -7.08 9.43
C ARG A 46 -1.65 -6.96 8.20
N LYS A 47 -1.96 -7.73 7.17
CA LYS A 47 -1.34 -7.59 5.85
C LYS A 47 -2.15 -6.60 5.03
N ILE A 48 -1.52 -5.97 4.04
CA ILE A 48 -2.18 -5.02 3.16
C ILE A 48 -1.84 -5.29 1.70
N ILE A 49 -2.85 -5.18 0.84
CA ILE A 49 -2.71 -5.21 -0.62
C ILE A 49 -3.02 -3.80 -1.12
N VAL A 50 -2.08 -3.19 -1.84
CA VAL A 50 -2.25 -1.87 -2.43
C VAL A 50 -2.19 -1.92 -3.95
N ALA A 51 -2.73 -0.90 -4.62
CA ALA A 51 -2.55 -0.74 -6.05
C ALA A 51 -1.06 -0.61 -6.40
N LYS A 52 -0.63 -1.21 -7.52
CA LYS A 52 0.76 -1.16 -8.00
C LYS A 52 1.28 0.26 -8.22
N ASP A 53 0.41 1.19 -8.59
CA ASP A 53 0.74 2.62 -8.73
C ASP A 53 1.26 3.25 -7.42
N ASN A 54 0.91 2.70 -6.25
CA ASN A 54 1.42 3.17 -4.96
C ASN A 54 2.73 2.50 -4.54
N GLU A 55 3.35 1.65 -5.39
CA GLU A 55 4.57 0.89 -5.04
C GLU A 55 5.67 1.80 -4.48
N ASP A 56 5.89 2.97 -5.08
CA ASP A 56 6.93 3.90 -4.60
C ASP A 56 6.64 4.50 -3.22
N GLU A 57 5.35 4.65 -2.87
CA GLU A 57 4.91 5.11 -1.55
C GLU A 57 5.13 4.04 -0.48
N VAL A 58 4.61 2.84 -0.73
CA VAL A 58 4.72 1.73 0.22
C VAL A 58 6.10 1.07 0.18
N GLY A 59 6.94 1.32 -0.82
CA GLY A 59 8.32 0.89 -0.85
C GLY A 59 9.19 1.56 0.21
N LEU A 60 8.75 2.69 0.77
CA LEU A 60 9.44 3.37 1.88
C LEU A 60 9.29 2.65 3.22
N ILE A 61 8.25 1.83 3.38
CA ILE A 61 8.05 1.05 4.59
C ILE A 61 8.80 -0.27 4.43
N ASN A 62 9.82 -0.52 5.27
CA ASN A 62 10.54 -1.79 5.33
C ASN A 62 9.69 -2.91 5.98
N GLY A 63 8.37 -2.91 5.76
CA GLY A 63 7.42 -3.75 6.47
C GLY A 63 7.12 -5.04 5.72
N GLU A 64 7.43 -6.18 6.34
CA GLU A 64 6.88 -7.47 5.91
C GLU A 64 5.35 -7.42 6.08
N GLY A 65 4.61 -7.59 4.98
CA GLY A 65 3.15 -7.59 5.01
C GLY A 65 2.47 -6.69 3.98
N CYS A 66 3.23 -5.93 3.20
CA CYS A 66 2.70 -5.20 2.05
C CYS A 66 2.83 -6.01 0.75
N LEU A 67 1.75 -6.07 -0.02
CA LEU A 67 1.67 -6.69 -1.34
C LEU A 67 1.10 -5.69 -2.35
N ILE A 68 1.44 -5.83 -3.62
CA ILE A 68 0.96 -4.97 -4.70
C ILE A 68 0.18 -5.74 -5.76
N ALA A 69 -0.83 -5.10 -6.34
CA ALA A 69 -1.61 -5.65 -7.45
C ALA A 69 -2.04 -4.54 -8.43
N ASP A 70 -2.10 -4.86 -9.72
CA ASP A 70 -2.58 -3.97 -10.79
C ASP A 70 -4.04 -4.23 -11.19
N HIS A 71 -4.58 -5.39 -10.80
CA HIS A 71 -5.91 -5.83 -11.21
C HIS A 71 -6.61 -6.64 -10.12
N LEU A 72 -7.92 -6.45 -9.97
CA LEU A 72 -8.75 -7.19 -9.01
C LEU A 72 -8.67 -8.71 -9.20
N GLN A 73 -8.55 -9.17 -10.44
CA GLN A 73 -8.41 -10.59 -10.75
C GLN A 73 -7.16 -11.21 -10.10
N ALA A 74 -6.03 -10.50 -10.07
CA ALA A 74 -4.81 -10.96 -9.41
C ALA A 74 -5.02 -11.10 -7.90
N VAL A 75 -5.73 -10.15 -7.30
CA VAL A 75 -6.11 -10.18 -5.87
C VAL A 75 -7.03 -11.37 -5.57
N CYS A 76 -8.05 -11.62 -6.39
CA CYS A 76 -8.92 -12.78 -6.23
C CYS A 76 -8.14 -14.10 -6.33
N ALA A 77 -7.31 -14.25 -7.37
CA ALA A 77 -6.48 -15.44 -7.55
C ALA A 77 -5.52 -15.65 -6.37
N PHE A 78 -5.01 -14.57 -5.79
CA PHE A 78 -4.19 -14.62 -4.58
C PHE A 78 -4.96 -15.10 -3.35
N LEU A 79 -6.15 -14.57 -3.11
CA LEU A 79 -6.98 -14.96 -1.96
C LEU A 79 -7.42 -16.43 -2.06
N GLU A 80 -7.62 -16.94 -3.28
CA GLU A 80 -7.88 -18.35 -3.56
C GLU A 80 -6.63 -19.24 -3.50
N GLY A 81 -5.43 -18.67 -3.33
CA GLY A 81 -4.17 -19.41 -3.31
C GLY A 81 -3.70 -19.92 -4.68
N LYS A 82 -4.23 -19.37 -5.78
CA LYS A 82 -3.88 -19.74 -7.16
C LYS A 82 -2.73 -18.90 -7.72
N HIS A 83 -2.44 -17.75 -7.11
CA HIS A 83 -1.39 -16.82 -7.54
C HIS A 83 -0.71 -16.17 -6.34
N ALA A 84 0.55 -15.76 -6.47
CA ALA A 84 1.27 -15.01 -5.45
C ALA A 84 1.40 -13.55 -5.91
N LEU A 85 1.06 -12.60 -5.03
CA LEU A 85 1.28 -11.19 -5.32
C LEU A 85 2.74 -10.79 -5.05
N GLU A 86 3.19 -9.78 -5.78
CA GLU A 86 4.51 -9.19 -5.62
C GLU A 86 4.56 -8.35 -4.34
N ARG A 87 5.77 -8.21 -3.78
CA ARG A 87 6.06 -7.23 -2.73
C ARG A 87 6.52 -5.93 -3.39
N PRO A 88 6.23 -4.76 -2.80
CA PRO A 88 6.77 -3.51 -3.31
C PRO A 88 8.30 -3.53 -3.24
N LYS A 89 8.95 -2.94 -4.23
CA LYS A 89 10.40 -2.73 -4.20
C LYS A 89 10.75 -1.72 -3.09
N PRO A 90 11.81 -1.97 -2.31
CA PRO A 90 12.31 -0.97 -1.37
C PRO A 90 12.69 0.32 -2.12
N THR A 91 12.15 1.44 -1.66
CA THR A 91 12.44 2.75 -2.22
C THR A 91 13.33 3.51 -1.26
N ASP A 92 14.42 4.09 -1.77
CA ASP A 92 15.25 4.98 -0.97
C ASP A 92 14.58 6.35 -0.86
N ALA A 93 14.28 6.77 0.37
CA ALA A 93 13.68 8.07 0.67
C ALA A 93 14.52 9.24 0.14
N VAL A 94 15.85 9.09 0.08
CA VAL A 94 16.78 10.12 -0.40
C VAL A 94 16.62 10.32 -1.91
N SER A 95 16.42 9.25 -2.66
CA SER A 95 16.21 9.33 -4.12
C SER A 95 14.86 9.96 -4.47
N ARG A 96 13.82 9.75 -3.64
CA ARG A 96 12.49 10.34 -3.89
C ARG A 96 12.46 11.84 -3.63
N ALA A 97 13.15 12.32 -2.59
CA ALA A 97 13.25 13.75 -2.28
C ALA A 97 14.00 14.55 -3.36
N LEU A 98 14.86 13.91 -4.17
CA LEU A 98 15.55 14.53 -5.29
C LEU A 98 14.70 14.59 -6.57
N GLN A 99 13.64 13.77 -6.68
CA GLN A 99 12.75 13.74 -7.85
C GLN A 99 11.52 14.63 -7.70
N HIS A 100 11.01 14.79 -6.47
CA HIS A 100 10.01 15.80 -6.16
C HIS A 100 10.72 17.05 -5.65
N ASP A 101 10.99 17.98 -6.56
CA ASP A 101 11.40 19.35 -6.22
C ASP A 101 10.46 19.88 -5.13
N LEU A 102 11.01 20.56 -4.12
CA LEU A 102 10.42 20.94 -2.82
C LEU A 102 9.22 21.92 -2.92
N SER A 103 8.61 22.02 -4.09
CA SER A 103 7.52 22.93 -4.44
C SER A 103 6.18 22.57 -3.76
N ASP A 104 5.99 21.31 -3.33
CA ASP A 104 4.74 20.84 -2.74
C ASP A 104 4.72 20.84 -1.20
N VAL A 105 5.76 21.34 -0.53
CA VAL A 105 5.79 21.45 0.95
C VAL A 105 5.42 22.88 1.38
N VAL A 106 4.20 23.30 1.06
CA VAL A 106 3.54 24.41 1.76
C VAL A 106 2.33 23.85 2.50
N GLY A 107 2.53 23.42 3.76
CA GLY A 107 1.41 23.06 4.63
C GLY A 107 1.63 22.03 5.74
N GLN A 108 2.79 21.36 5.85
CA GLN A 108 3.04 20.41 6.95
C GLN A 108 3.96 20.97 8.03
N GLU A 109 3.41 21.85 8.87
CA GLU A 109 4.07 22.38 10.07
C GLU A 109 4.08 21.36 11.23
N GLN A 110 4.51 20.10 11.01
CA GLN A 110 4.69 19.12 12.10
C GLN A 110 5.99 18.28 11.99
N GLY A 111 6.86 18.56 11.01
CA GLY A 111 8.09 17.79 10.76
C GLY A 111 9.40 18.35 11.33
N LYS A 112 9.39 19.27 12.32
CA LYS A 112 10.60 20.03 12.74
C LYS A 112 11.05 19.90 14.21
N ARG A 113 10.74 18.81 14.93
CA ARG A 113 11.21 18.64 16.33
C ARG A 113 11.80 17.27 16.70
N GLY A 114 12.34 16.52 15.73
CA GLY A 114 12.97 15.22 16.00
C GLY A 114 14.50 15.21 16.11
N LEU A 115 15.19 16.33 15.83
CA LEU A 115 16.63 16.32 15.56
C LEU A 115 17.44 17.27 16.45
N GLU A 116 17.15 17.33 17.75
CA GLU A 116 17.95 18.15 18.68
C GLU A 116 17.95 17.68 20.14
N ILE A 117 17.78 16.37 20.39
CA ILE A 117 18.04 15.78 21.72
C ILE A 117 18.85 14.49 21.56
N THR A 118 20.12 14.61 21.20
CA THR A 118 21.25 13.76 21.65
C THR A 118 22.54 14.40 21.11
N ALA A 119 23.00 15.46 21.78
CA ALA A 119 24.39 15.92 21.83
C ALA A 119 24.58 16.72 23.12
#